data_AF-Q57NV2-F1
#
_entry.id   AF-Q57NV2-F1
#
_cell.length_a   1.000
_cell.length_b   1.000
_cell.length_c   1.000
_cell.angle_alpha   90.00
_cell.angle_beta   90.00
_cell.angle_gamma   90.00
#
_symmetry.space_group_name_H-M   'P 1'
#
loop_
_entity.id
_entity.type
_entity.pdbx_description
1 polymer ?
#
loop_
_entity_poly.entity_id
_entity_poly.type
_entity_poly.pdbx_seq_one_letter_code
_entity_poly.pdbx_strand_id
1 'polypeptide(L)'
;MLELLFLLLPVAAAYGWYMGRRSAQQTKQDEANRLSRDYVAGVNFLLSNQQDKAVDLFLDMLKEDTGTVEAHLTLGNLFRSRGEVDRAIRIHQTLMESASLTYEQRLLAVQQLGRDYMAAGLYDRAEDMFNQLTDETEFRVGALQQLLQIYQLTSDWQKAIEVAERLVKLGKDKQRIEIAHFYCELALQQMGNDDMDRAMALLKKGAAADKNSARVSIMMGRVYMARGDYAKAVESLQRVIVQDKELVSETLEMLQTCYQQLGKNAEWAEFLRRAVEENTGAGAELMLADILEVREGSDAAQVYITRQLQRHPTMRVFHKLMDYHLNEAEEGRAKESLMVLRDMVGEQVRSKPRYRCQKCGFTAYTLYWHCPSCRAWSTIKPIRGLDGQ
;
A
#
# COMPACT_ATOMS: atom_id res chain seq x y z
N MET A 1 32.49 66.91 51.14
CA MET A 1 32.97 65.71 50.43
C MET A 1 32.09 64.47 50.62
N LEU A 2 31.25 64.37 51.66
CA LEU A 2 30.35 63.21 51.87
C LEU A 2 29.13 63.14 50.94
N GLU A 3 28.63 64.28 50.43
CA GLU A 3 27.42 64.30 49.57
C GLU A 3 27.64 63.70 48.17
N LEU A 4 28.86 63.79 47.63
CA LEU A 4 29.26 63.16 46.36
C LEU A 4 29.23 61.63 46.44
N LEU A 5 29.46 61.07 47.63
CA LEU A 5 29.52 59.63 47.85
C LEU A 5 28.11 58.99 47.81
N PHE A 6 27.09 59.73 48.25
CA PHE A 6 25.69 59.31 48.14
C PHE A 6 25.14 59.37 46.71
N LEU A 7 25.63 60.30 45.87
CA LEU A 7 25.28 60.38 44.45
C LEU A 7 25.94 59.30 43.58
N LEU A 8 27.10 58.78 44.01
CA LEU A 8 27.83 57.73 43.28
C LEU A 8 27.28 56.31 43.52
N LEU A 9 26.62 56.06 44.65
CA LEU A 9 26.04 54.75 45.00
C LEU A 9 24.98 54.26 43.99
N PRO A 10 23.99 55.06 43.57
CA PRO A 10 23.02 54.67 42.54
C PRO A 10 23.67 54.41 41.18
N VAL A 11 24.71 55.17 40.83
CA VAL A 11 25.45 55.01 39.56
C VAL A 11 26.25 53.71 39.57
N ALA A 12 26.92 53.39 40.68
CA ALA A 12 27.64 52.13 40.85
C ALA A 12 26.67 50.92 40.83
N ALA A 13 25.50 51.04 41.47
CA ALA A 13 24.47 50.00 41.43
C ALA A 13 23.88 49.81 40.02
N ALA A 14 23.60 50.89 39.30
CA ALA A 14 23.12 50.84 37.92
C ALA A 14 24.17 50.24 36.97
N TYR A 15 25.45 50.61 37.14
CA TYR A 15 26.55 50.05 36.36
C TYR A 15 26.78 48.57 36.68
N GLY A 16 26.73 48.19 37.96
CA GLY A 16 26.81 46.80 38.40
C GLY A 16 25.66 45.93 37.86
N TRP A 17 24.43 46.46 37.85
CA TRP A 17 23.28 45.79 37.26
C TRP A 17 23.39 45.66 35.74
N TYR A 18 23.85 46.71 35.05
CA TYR A 18 24.07 46.67 33.59
C TYR A 18 25.17 45.69 33.20
N MET A 19 26.31 45.72 33.89
CA MET A 19 27.42 44.78 33.67
C MET A 19 27.01 43.35 34.02
N GLY A 20 26.27 43.14 35.12
CA GLY A 20 25.74 41.84 35.51
C GLY A 20 24.73 41.29 34.49
N ARG A 21 23.81 42.13 34.01
CA ARG A 21 22.82 41.75 32.98
C ARG A 21 23.49 41.44 31.65
N ARG A 22 24.47 42.26 31.22
CA ARG A 22 25.23 42.05 29.99
C ARG A 22 26.09 40.79 30.06
N SER A 23 26.76 40.56 31.20
CA SER A 23 27.51 39.32 31.44
C SER A 23 26.59 38.11 31.40
N ALA A 24 25.45 38.14 32.09
CA ALA A 24 24.48 37.05 32.08
C ALA A 24 23.91 36.80 30.68
N GLN A 25 23.67 37.86 29.89
CA GLN A 25 23.20 37.76 28.51
C GLN A 25 24.29 37.20 27.58
N GLN A 26 25.56 37.57 27.79
CA GLN A 26 26.70 37.03 27.06
C GLN A 26 26.93 35.54 27.38
N THR A 27 26.88 35.16 28.66
CA THR A 27 26.96 33.74 29.08
C THR A 27 25.85 32.90 28.44
N LYS A 28 24.59 33.38 28.46
CA LYS A 28 23.48 32.71 27.77
C LYS A 28 23.70 32.55 26.27
N GLN A 29 24.30 33.55 25.63
CA GLN A 29 24.56 33.52 24.20
C GLN A 29 25.71 32.56 23.84
N ASP A 30 26.75 32.49 24.67
CA ASP A 30 27.84 31.53 24.53
C ASP A 30 27.36 30.09 24.76
N GLU A 31 26.48 29.87 25.74
CA GLU A 31 25.80 28.57 25.97
C GLU A 31 24.95 28.16 24.77
N ALA A 32 24.11 29.06 24.23
CA ALA A 32 23.31 28.79 23.04
C ALA A 32 24.17 28.46 21.81
N ASN A 33 25.29 29.17 21.63
CA ASN A 33 26.24 28.91 20.55
C ASN A 33 26.94 27.55 20.70
N ARG A 34 27.28 27.14 21.94
CA ARG A 34 27.84 25.81 22.22
C ARG A 34 26.83 24.71 21.90
N LEU A 35 25.60 24.83 22.37
CA LEU A 35 24.52 23.86 22.07
C LEU A 35 24.27 23.72 20.56
N SER A 36 24.29 24.84 19.82
CA SER A 36 24.16 24.82 18.36
C SER A 36 25.32 24.06 17.70
N ARG A 37 26.56 24.24 18.17
CA ARG A 37 27.74 23.52 17.67
C ARG A 37 27.67 22.02 17.98
N ASP A 38 27.30 21.66 19.20
CA ASP A 38 27.20 20.27 19.64
C ASP A 38 26.07 19.55 18.88
N TYR A 39 24.94 20.22 18.64
CA TYR A 39 23.88 19.71 17.77
C TYR A 39 24.38 19.45 16.34
N VAL A 40 25.07 20.42 15.73
CA VAL A 40 25.64 20.28 14.38
C VAL A 40 26.66 19.15 14.33
N ALA A 41 27.50 18.99 15.35
CA ALA A 41 28.43 17.87 15.47
C ALA A 41 27.70 16.52 15.54
N GLY A 42 26.61 16.44 16.31
CA GLY A 42 25.75 15.25 16.40
C GLY A 42 25.13 14.89 15.05
N VAL A 43 24.59 15.88 14.33
CA VAL A 43 24.06 15.68 12.98
C VAL A 43 25.16 15.24 12.01
N ASN A 44 26.36 15.81 12.08
CA ASN A 44 27.49 15.39 11.24
C ASN A 44 27.91 13.93 11.51
N PHE A 45 27.83 13.46 12.75
CA PHE A 45 28.03 12.03 13.05
C PHE A 45 26.95 11.16 12.39
N LEU A 46 25.69 11.59 12.39
CA LEU A 46 24.62 10.89 11.68
C LEU A 46 24.86 10.82 10.17
N LEU A 47 25.27 11.95 9.56
CA LEU A 47 25.61 12.01 8.13
C LEU A 47 26.82 11.13 7.78
N SER A 48 27.74 10.94 8.73
CA SER A 48 28.92 10.08 8.59
C SER A 48 28.66 8.62 8.97
N ASN A 49 27.40 8.23 9.21
CA ASN A 49 26.96 6.91 9.68
C ASN A 49 27.60 6.46 11.02
N GLN A 50 28.06 7.41 11.84
CA GLN A 50 28.61 7.17 13.18
C GLN A 50 27.52 7.33 14.24
N GLN A 51 26.49 6.50 14.15
CA GLN A 51 25.27 6.68 14.94
C GLN A 51 25.50 6.58 16.47
N ASP A 52 26.38 5.71 16.94
CA ASP A 52 26.61 5.55 18.40
C ASP A 52 27.22 6.81 19.02
N LYS A 53 28.19 7.43 18.33
CA LYS A 53 28.75 8.71 18.77
C LYS A 53 27.72 9.84 18.76
N ALA A 54 26.80 9.81 17.80
CA ALA A 54 25.70 10.76 17.78
C ALA A 54 24.75 10.56 18.97
N VAL A 55 24.41 9.30 19.31
CA VAL A 55 23.61 8.98 20.50
C VAL A 55 24.28 9.51 21.76
N ASP A 56 25.57 9.21 21.97
CA ASP A 56 26.30 9.64 23.16
C ASP A 56 26.30 11.17 23.29
N LEU A 57 26.62 11.87 22.20
CA LEU A 57 26.64 13.34 22.19
C LEU A 57 25.26 13.94 22.47
N PHE A 58 24.19 13.41 21.85
CA PHE A 58 22.83 13.89 22.11
C PHE A 58 22.38 13.57 23.55
N LEU A 59 22.75 12.41 24.12
CA LEU A 59 22.45 12.09 25.52
C LEU A 59 23.14 13.05 26.48
N ASP A 60 24.38 13.46 26.19
CA ASP A 60 25.10 14.44 27.00
C ASP A 60 24.45 15.83 26.92
N MET A 61 23.97 16.23 25.73
CA MET A 61 23.17 17.45 25.57
C MET A 61 21.85 17.41 26.38
N LEU A 62 21.26 16.23 26.58
CA LEU A 62 20.06 16.07 27.42
C LEU A 62 20.37 16.16 28.91
N LYS A 63 21.53 15.67 29.36
CA LYS A 63 21.92 15.69 30.79
C LYS A 63 22.24 17.08 31.31
N GLU A 64 22.74 17.98 30.45
CA GLU A 64 23.08 19.34 30.84
C GLU A 64 21.84 20.24 31.10
N ASP A 65 20.61 19.68 31.09
CA ASP A 65 19.28 20.31 31.37
C ASP A 65 19.00 21.61 30.58
N THR A 66 19.85 21.87 29.59
CA THR A 66 19.77 22.92 28.58
C THR A 66 19.26 22.37 27.25
N GLY A 67 18.81 21.10 27.26
CA GLY A 67 18.53 20.26 26.10
C GLY A 67 17.67 20.96 25.08
N THR A 68 18.27 21.26 23.93
CA THR A 68 17.55 21.79 22.77
C THR A 68 16.42 20.84 22.39
N VAL A 69 15.24 21.40 22.12
CA VAL A 69 14.08 20.64 21.62
C VAL A 69 14.49 19.78 20.42
N GLU A 70 15.37 20.30 19.56
CA GLU A 70 15.93 19.62 18.40
C GLU A 70 16.74 18.37 18.75
N ALA A 71 17.50 18.38 19.85
CA ALA A 71 18.25 17.22 20.32
C ALA A 71 17.30 16.10 20.80
N HIS A 72 16.24 16.44 21.55
CA HIS A 72 15.22 15.46 21.96
C HIS A 72 14.53 14.82 20.75
N LEU A 73 14.07 15.65 19.80
CA LEU A 73 13.41 15.17 18.58
C LEU A 73 14.34 14.27 17.76
N THR A 74 15.61 14.65 17.61
CA THR A 74 16.59 13.89 16.82
C THR A 74 16.94 12.57 17.49
N LEU A 75 17.16 12.57 18.79
CA LEU A 75 17.51 11.37 19.54
C LEU A 75 16.35 10.37 19.59
N GLY A 76 15.12 10.83 19.83
CA GLY A 76 13.94 9.97 19.78
C GLY A 76 13.75 9.34 18.39
N ASN A 77 13.93 10.12 17.33
CA ASN A 77 13.88 9.61 15.95
C ASN A 77 14.94 8.53 15.67
N LEU A 78 16.14 8.68 16.22
CA LEU A 78 17.24 7.72 16.09
C LEU A 78 16.95 6.41 16.83
N PHE A 79 16.42 6.47 18.04
CA PHE A 79 15.99 5.26 18.75
C PHE A 79 14.84 4.55 18.02
N ARG A 80 13.87 5.28 17.47
CA ARG A 80 12.79 4.70 16.66
C ARG A 80 13.34 3.99 15.43
N SER A 81 14.29 4.58 14.70
CA SER A 81 14.86 3.97 13.48
C SER A 81 15.70 2.73 13.77
N ARG A 82 16.28 2.61 14.98
CA ARG A 82 16.96 1.41 15.49
C ARG A 82 16.00 0.31 15.97
N GLY A 83 14.69 0.59 16.03
CA GLY A 83 13.69 -0.32 16.60
C GLY A 83 13.58 -0.27 18.13
N GLU A 84 14.31 0.63 18.80
CA GLU A 84 14.23 0.87 20.24
C GLU A 84 13.05 1.81 20.57
N VAL A 85 11.85 1.41 20.16
CA VAL A 85 10.67 2.29 20.14
C VAL A 85 10.26 2.75 21.54
N ASP A 86 10.41 1.91 22.57
CA ASP A 86 10.09 2.29 23.96
C ASP A 86 10.96 3.44 24.49
N ARG A 87 12.22 3.51 24.03
CA ARG A 87 13.11 4.64 24.39
C ARG A 87 12.70 5.89 23.64
N ALA A 88 12.35 5.78 22.35
CA ALA A 88 11.84 6.90 21.57
C ALA A 88 10.57 7.51 22.18
N ILE A 89 9.60 6.66 22.56
CA ILE A 89 8.35 7.08 23.23
C ILE A 89 8.66 7.86 24.51
N ARG A 90 9.53 7.32 25.38
CA ARG A 90 9.90 8.01 26.63
C ARG A 90 10.52 9.38 26.37
N ILE A 91 11.47 9.47 25.43
CA ILE A 91 12.14 10.74 25.11
C ILE A 91 11.14 11.79 24.61
N HIS A 92 10.24 11.43 23.68
CA HIS A 92 9.25 12.37 23.17
C HIS A 92 8.12 12.67 24.17
N GLN A 93 7.78 11.74 25.08
CA GLN A 93 6.88 12.02 26.20
C GLN A 93 7.47 13.01 27.19
N THR A 94 8.73 12.81 27.62
CA THR A 94 9.44 13.77 28.47
C THR A 94 9.52 15.15 27.81
N LEU A 95 9.78 15.20 26.50
CA LEU A 95 9.76 16.46 25.77
C LEU A 95 8.39 17.14 25.86
N MET A 96 7.29 16.40 25.67
CA MET A 96 5.91 16.91 25.71
C MET A 96 5.48 17.47 27.08
N GLU A 97 6.08 16.97 28.16
CA GLU A 97 5.86 17.45 29.54
C GLU A 97 6.57 18.78 29.83
N SER A 98 7.51 19.20 28.98
CA SER A 98 8.23 20.46 29.15
C SER A 98 7.31 21.67 29.00
N ALA A 99 7.35 22.55 30.00
CA ALA A 99 6.60 23.81 30.00
C ALA A 99 7.17 24.88 29.05
N SER A 100 8.40 24.70 28.55
CA SER A 100 9.11 25.70 27.72
C SER A 100 8.89 25.55 26.21
N LEU A 101 8.12 24.56 25.78
CA LEU A 101 7.81 24.33 24.35
C LEU A 101 6.99 25.47 23.75
N THR A 102 7.43 25.99 22.61
CA THR A 102 6.56 26.81 21.76
C THR A 102 5.42 25.97 21.17
N TYR A 103 4.38 26.63 20.66
CA TYR A 103 3.26 25.94 20.01
C TYR A 103 3.73 25.03 18.87
N GLU A 104 4.55 25.56 17.96
CA GLU A 104 5.10 24.80 16.82
C GLU A 104 5.96 23.62 17.26
N GLN A 105 6.80 23.81 18.29
CA GLN A 105 7.62 22.73 18.86
C GLN A 105 6.76 21.64 19.49
N ARG A 106 5.65 21.99 20.15
CA ARG A 106 4.68 21.02 20.67
C ARG A 106 4.05 20.21 19.54
N LEU A 107 3.67 20.84 18.42
CA LEU A 107 3.14 20.11 17.25
C LEU A 107 4.17 19.13 16.67
N LEU A 108 5.45 19.51 16.60
CA LEU A 108 6.54 18.62 16.18
C LEU A 108 6.69 17.42 17.12
N ALA A 109 6.63 17.65 18.44
CA ALA A 109 6.71 16.59 19.44
C ALA A 109 5.50 15.63 19.35
N VAL A 110 4.27 16.16 19.19
CA VAL A 110 3.06 15.36 18.92
C VAL A 110 3.22 14.51 17.66
N GLN A 111 3.77 15.09 16.58
CA GLN A 111 4.01 14.35 15.34
C GLN A 111 5.00 13.19 15.54
N GLN A 112 6.11 13.41 16.25
CA GLN A 112 7.08 12.34 16.48
C GLN A 112 6.52 11.27 17.41
N LEU A 113 5.80 11.64 18.46
CA LEU A 113 5.18 10.67 19.37
C LEU A 113 4.12 9.81 18.66
N GLY A 114 3.33 10.40 17.76
CA GLY A 114 2.41 9.66 16.89
C GLY A 114 3.14 8.64 16.01
N ARG A 115 4.31 9.01 15.47
CA ARG A 115 5.16 8.08 14.69
C ARG A 115 5.79 6.97 15.54
N ASP A 116 6.13 7.26 16.79
CA ASP A 116 6.62 6.24 17.72
C ASP A 116 5.52 5.24 18.05
N TYR A 117 4.31 5.71 18.36
CA TYR A 117 3.17 4.83 18.59
C TYR A 117 2.83 3.98 17.36
N MET A 118 2.94 4.54 16.15
CA MET A 118 2.83 3.76 14.91
C MET A 118 3.87 2.64 14.81
N ALA A 119 5.13 2.94 15.12
CA ALA A 119 6.21 1.96 15.10
C ALA A 119 6.04 0.87 16.18
N ALA A 120 5.43 1.22 17.32
CA ALA A 120 5.10 0.29 18.39
C ALA A 120 3.82 -0.54 18.15
N GLY A 121 3.03 -0.21 17.10
CA GLY A 121 1.72 -0.82 16.87
C GLY A 121 0.62 -0.35 17.82
N LEU A 122 0.85 0.74 18.56
CA LEU A 122 -0.12 1.36 19.48
C LEU A 122 -1.04 2.32 18.72
N TYR A 123 -1.88 1.77 17.85
CA TYR A 123 -2.63 2.54 16.86
C TYR A 123 -3.61 3.55 17.45
N ASP A 124 -4.32 3.21 18.54
CA ASP A 124 -5.26 4.14 19.18
C ASP A 124 -4.57 5.41 19.70
N ARG A 125 -3.39 5.24 20.34
CA ARG A 125 -2.59 6.37 20.82
C ARG A 125 -1.99 7.17 19.67
N ALA A 126 -1.62 6.50 18.57
CA ALA A 126 -1.16 7.18 17.37
C ALA A 126 -2.28 8.03 16.74
N GLU A 127 -3.50 7.48 16.67
CA GLU A 127 -4.70 8.19 16.19
C GLU A 127 -4.94 9.46 17.02
N ASP A 128 -4.89 9.38 18.34
CA ASP A 128 -5.03 10.54 19.23
C ASP A 128 -3.99 11.64 18.96
N MET A 129 -2.74 11.26 18.69
CA MET A 129 -1.68 12.22 18.37
C MET A 129 -1.90 12.88 17.00
N PHE A 130 -2.23 12.10 15.97
CA PHE A 130 -2.43 12.65 14.63
C PHE A 130 -3.71 13.46 14.50
N ASN A 131 -4.77 13.13 15.25
CA ASN A 131 -6.01 13.91 15.26
C ASN A 131 -5.78 15.37 15.69
N GLN A 132 -4.91 15.60 16.68
CA GLN A 132 -4.51 16.94 17.12
C GLN A 132 -3.84 17.77 16.02
N LEU A 133 -3.28 17.13 14.98
CA LEU A 133 -2.55 17.78 13.91
C LEU A 133 -3.39 18.03 12.64
N THR A 134 -4.63 17.56 12.59
CA THR A 134 -5.43 17.61 11.35
C THR A 134 -5.93 19.01 11.00
N ASP A 135 -6.03 19.91 11.99
CA ASP A 135 -6.45 21.30 11.77
C ASP A 135 -5.28 22.24 11.49
N GLU A 136 -4.04 21.78 11.71
CA GLU A 136 -2.83 22.57 11.51
C GLU A 136 -2.37 22.54 10.05
N THR A 137 -2.31 23.69 9.38
CA THR A 137 -2.08 23.78 7.93
C THR A 137 -0.80 23.05 7.48
N GLU A 138 0.30 23.20 8.21
CA GLU A 138 1.59 22.59 7.86
C GLU A 138 1.62 21.06 8.10
N PHE A 139 0.85 20.56 9.08
CA PHE A 139 0.86 19.16 9.49
C PHE A 139 -0.30 18.35 8.89
N ARG A 140 -1.38 19.00 8.48
CA ARG A 140 -2.67 18.41 8.08
C ARG A 140 -2.52 17.27 7.09
N VAL A 141 -1.79 17.47 5.99
CA VAL A 141 -1.63 16.44 4.96
C VAL A 141 -0.88 15.23 5.51
N GLY A 142 0.21 15.46 6.25
CA GLY A 142 1.00 14.38 6.86
C GLY A 142 0.20 13.60 7.90
N ALA A 143 -0.55 14.30 8.76
CA ALA A 143 -1.41 13.70 9.78
C ALA A 143 -2.52 12.84 9.16
N LEU A 144 -3.23 13.36 8.15
CA LEU A 144 -4.25 12.61 7.42
C LEU A 144 -3.66 11.36 6.73
N GLN A 145 -2.44 11.43 6.19
CA GLN A 145 -1.79 10.25 5.62
C GLN A 145 -1.48 9.18 6.66
N GLN A 146 -1.05 9.58 7.86
CA GLN A 146 -0.80 8.63 8.96
C GLN A 146 -2.10 8.01 9.48
N LEU A 147 -3.16 8.81 9.66
CA LEU A 147 -4.49 8.32 10.03
C LEU A 147 -5.05 7.34 8.99
N LEU A 148 -4.91 7.65 7.70
CA LEU A 148 -5.31 6.75 6.63
C LEU A 148 -4.56 5.40 6.69
N GLN A 149 -3.27 5.43 7.04
CA GLN A 149 -2.50 4.20 7.25
C GLN A 149 -2.97 3.42 8.48
N ILE A 150 -3.29 4.11 9.58
CA ILE A 150 -3.84 3.50 10.81
C ILE A 150 -5.14 2.76 10.48
N TYR A 151 -6.10 3.45 9.85
CA TYR A 151 -7.42 2.87 9.58
C TYR A 151 -7.36 1.71 8.59
N GLN A 152 -6.40 1.69 7.66
CA GLN A 152 -6.14 0.52 6.83
C GLN A 152 -5.58 -0.67 7.62
N LEU A 153 -4.72 -0.42 8.61
CA LEU A 153 -4.13 -1.47 9.44
C LEU A 153 -5.14 -2.07 10.42
N THR A 154 -6.02 -1.24 10.96
CA THR A 154 -7.10 -1.66 11.87
C THR A 154 -8.36 -2.11 11.15
N SER A 155 -8.37 -2.07 9.81
CA SER A 155 -9.53 -2.39 8.97
C SER A 155 -10.78 -1.55 9.27
N ASP A 156 -10.60 -0.32 9.77
CA ASP A 156 -11.67 0.67 9.95
C ASP A 156 -11.92 1.40 8.62
N TRP A 157 -12.55 0.68 7.68
CA TRP A 157 -12.72 1.15 6.31
C TRP A 157 -13.57 2.42 6.19
N GLN A 158 -14.52 2.64 7.10
CA GLN A 158 -15.38 3.82 7.08
C GLN A 158 -14.57 5.08 7.42
N LYS A 159 -13.79 5.05 8.51
CA LYS A 159 -12.88 6.15 8.84
C LYS A 159 -11.79 6.35 7.77
N ALA A 160 -11.29 5.25 7.18
CA ALA A 160 -10.33 5.32 6.08
C ALA A 160 -10.88 6.09 4.87
N ILE A 161 -12.15 5.85 4.50
CA ILE A 161 -12.84 6.59 3.43
C ILE A 161 -12.93 8.08 3.76
N GLU A 162 -13.38 8.43 4.97
CA GLU A 162 -13.55 9.83 5.38
C GLU A 162 -12.24 10.62 5.32
N VAL A 163 -11.15 10.02 5.80
CA VAL A 163 -9.81 10.63 5.73
C VAL A 163 -9.30 10.70 4.29
N ALA A 164 -9.49 9.65 3.50
CA ALA A 164 -9.09 9.64 2.09
C ALA A 164 -9.85 10.70 1.27
N GLU A 165 -11.15 10.89 1.51
CA GLU A 165 -11.95 11.95 0.89
C GLU A 165 -11.45 13.36 1.26
N ARG A 166 -11.04 13.57 2.52
CA ARG A 166 -10.37 14.82 2.93
C ARG A 166 -9.07 15.03 2.17
N LEU A 167 -8.25 13.99 1.99
CA LEU A 167 -7.01 14.05 1.20
C LEU A 167 -7.27 14.37 -0.27
N VAL A 168 -8.31 13.79 -0.88
CA VAL A 168 -8.72 14.10 -2.26
C VAL A 168 -9.11 15.57 -2.39
N LYS A 169 -9.89 16.12 -1.44
CA LYS A 169 -10.24 17.56 -1.41
C LYS A 169 -9.02 18.48 -1.29
N LEU A 170 -7.92 17.98 -0.73
CA LEU A 170 -6.63 18.67 -0.63
C LEU A 170 -5.71 18.41 -1.86
N GLY A 171 -6.24 17.90 -2.96
CA GLY A 171 -5.52 17.68 -4.22
C GLY A 171 -4.74 16.36 -4.30
N LYS A 172 -4.99 15.41 -3.39
CA LYS A 172 -4.40 14.06 -3.47
C LYS A 172 -5.35 13.11 -4.20
N ASP A 173 -5.48 13.30 -5.52
CA ASP A 173 -6.45 12.55 -6.34
C ASP A 173 -6.18 11.04 -6.43
N LYS A 174 -4.94 10.60 -6.20
CA LYS A 174 -4.58 9.17 -6.22
C LYS A 174 -5.35 8.35 -5.18
N GLN A 175 -5.77 8.97 -4.08
CA GLN A 175 -6.55 8.33 -3.01
C GLN A 175 -7.92 7.85 -3.48
N ARG A 176 -8.45 8.34 -4.62
CA ARG A 176 -9.71 7.83 -5.21
C ARG A 176 -9.66 6.33 -5.49
N ILE A 177 -8.49 5.82 -5.88
CA ILE A 177 -8.27 4.39 -6.13
C ILE A 177 -8.47 3.60 -4.81
N GLU A 178 -7.85 4.06 -3.73
CA GLU A 178 -7.96 3.43 -2.41
C GLU A 178 -9.39 3.51 -1.84
N ILE A 179 -10.09 4.63 -2.03
CA ILE A 179 -11.51 4.78 -1.63
C ILE A 179 -12.37 3.70 -2.28
N ALA A 180 -12.19 3.43 -3.58
CA ALA A 180 -12.92 2.35 -4.25
C ALA A 180 -12.61 0.98 -3.63
N HIS A 181 -11.35 0.73 -3.24
CA HIS A 181 -10.98 -0.50 -2.52
C HIS A 181 -11.61 -0.59 -1.14
N PHE A 182 -11.69 0.49 -0.38
CA PHE A 182 -12.33 0.48 0.95
C PHE A 182 -13.84 0.20 0.86
N TYR A 183 -14.53 0.78 -0.14
CA TYR A 183 -15.92 0.41 -0.43
C TYR A 183 -16.06 -1.07 -0.81
N CYS A 184 -15.09 -1.64 -1.54
CA CYS A 184 -15.05 -3.08 -1.79
C CYS A 184 -14.87 -3.91 -0.51
N GLU A 185 -14.04 -3.48 0.45
CA GLU A 185 -13.90 -4.20 1.73
C GLU A 185 -15.21 -4.17 2.54
N LEU A 186 -15.87 -3.01 2.63
CA LEU A 186 -17.19 -2.90 3.25
C LEU A 186 -18.23 -3.77 2.53
N ALA A 187 -18.21 -3.80 1.19
CA ALA A 187 -19.10 -4.64 0.41
C ALA A 187 -18.86 -6.13 0.65
N LEU A 188 -17.61 -6.57 0.81
CA LEU A 188 -17.28 -7.96 1.18
C LEU A 188 -17.89 -8.34 2.53
N GLN A 189 -17.87 -7.45 3.52
CA GLN A 189 -18.52 -7.69 4.81
C GLN A 189 -20.02 -7.87 4.67
N GLN A 190 -20.69 -7.05 3.85
CA GLN A 190 -22.14 -7.17 3.62
C GLN A 190 -22.48 -8.44 2.82
N MET A 191 -21.66 -8.82 1.84
CA MET A 191 -21.82 -10.09 1.12
C MET A 191 -21.67 -11.30 2.06
N GLY A 192 -20.77 -11.24 3.04
CA GLY A 192 -20.63 -12.28 4.07
C GLY A 192 -21.85 -12.41 4.99
N ASN A 193 -22.63 -11.33 5.13
CA ASN A 193 -23.91 -11.31 5.84
C ASN A 193 -25.11 -11.60 4.93
N ASP A 194 -24.86 -12.00 3.67
CA ASP A 194 -25.88 -12.22 2.63
C ASP A 194 -26.72 -10.98 2.27
N ASP A 195 -26.28 -9.78 2.67
CA ASP A 195 -26.93 -8.50 2.33
C ASP A 195 -26.39 -7.97 1.00
N MET A 196 -26.85 -8.60 -0.08
CA MET A 196 -26.45 -8.26 -1.44
C MET A 196 -26.87 -6.84 -1.84
N ASP A 197 -27.95 -6.29 -1.27
CA ASP A 197 -28.46 -4.94 -1.55
C ASP A 197 -27.56 -3.85 -1.00
N ARG A 198 -27.15 -3.97 0.26
CA ARG A 198 -26.15 -3.06 0.82
C ARG A 198 -24.80 -3.21 0.13
N ALA A 199 -24.38 -4.44 -0.19
CA ALA A 199 -23.14 -4.68 -0.94
C ALA A 199 -23.15 -3.93 -2.28
N MET A 200 -24.23 -4.03 -3.05
CA MET A 200 -24.36 -3.32 -4.32
C MET A 200 -24.38 -1.79 -4.15
N ALA A 201 -25.03 -1.28 -3.11
CA ALA A 201 -25.03 0.16 -2.81
C ALA A 201 -23.62 0.69 -2.51
N LEU A 202 -22.83 -0.06 -1.73
CA LEU A 202 -21.43 0.25 -1.43
C LEU A 202 -20.56 0.20 -2.68
N LEU A 203 -20.71 -0.84 -3.52
CA LEU A 203 -19.96 -0.96 -4.78
C LEU A 203 -20.27 0.17 -5.76
N LYS A 204 -21.51 0.67 -5.82
CA LYS A 204 -21.86 1.85 -6.60
C LYS A 204 -21.14 3.11 -6.11
N LYS A 205 -20.97 3.28 -4.80
CA LYS A 205 -20.14 4.37 -4.24
C LYS A 205 -18.67 4.18 -4.61
N GLY A 206 -18.16 2.95 -4.57
CA GLY A 206 -16.81 2.62 -5.04
C GLY A 206 -16.59 2.97 -6.52
N ALA A 207 -17.55 2.63 -7.39
CA ALA A 207 -17.51 2.99 -8.82
C ALA A 207 -17.57 4.50 -9.06
N ALA A 208 -18.28 5.25 -8.20
CA ALA A 208 -18.32 6.70 -8.26
C ALA A 208 -16.99 7.34 -7.83
N ALA A 209 -16.26 6.71 -6.90
CA ALA A 209 -14.93 7.15 -6.49
C ALA A 209 -13.87 6.87 -7.58
N ASP A 210 -13.85 5.65 -8.12
CA ASP A 210 -12.99 5.24 -9.23
C ASP A 210 -13.76 4.39 -10.26
N LYS A 211 -14.14 5.04 -11.37
CA LYS A 211 -14.83 4.41 -12.50
C LYS A 211 -13.98 3.36 -13.23
N ASN A 212 -12.65 3.40 -13.05
CA ASN A 212 -11.72 2.49 -13.69
C ASN A 212 -11.33 1.30 -12.79
N SER A 213 -11.97 1.14 -11.64
CA SER A 213 -11.66 0.04 -10.72
C SER A 213 -12.17 -1.31 -11.25
N ALA A 214 -11.24 -2.15 -11.72
CA ALA A 214 -11.54 -3.53 -12.12
C ALA A 214 -12.11 -4.37 -10.97
N ARG A 215 -11.62 -4.16 -9.73
CA ARG A 215 -12.14 -4.85 -8.54
C ARG A 215 -13.63 -4.59 -8.34
N VAL A 216 -14.06 -3.33 -8.47
CA VAL A 216 -15.48 -2.96 -8.32
C VAL A 216 -16.33 -3.68 -9.36
N SER A 217 -15.90 -3.66 -10.63
CA SER A 217 -16.59 -4.36 -11.72
C SER A 217 -16.71 -5.87 -11.46
N ILE A 218 -15.63 -6.51 -11.01
CA ILE A 218 -15.61 -7.94 -10.63
C ILE A 218 -16.60 -8.23 -9.50
N MET A 219 -16.57 -7.42 -8.43
CA MET A 219 -17.46 -7.61 -7.30
C MET A 219 -18.93 -7.35 -7.63
N MET A 220 -19.22 -6.33 -8.45
CA MET A 220 -20.58 -6.10 -8.94
C MET A 220 -21.07 -7.30 -9.75
N GLY A 221 -20.20 -7.87 -10.60
CA GLY A 221 -20.48 -9.12 -11.32
C GLY A 221 -20.88 -10.26 -10.39
N ARG A 222 -20.11 -10.49 -9.31
CA ARG A 222 -20.42 -11.51 -8.30
C ARG A 222 -21.78 -11.28 -7.63
N VAL A 223 -22.08 -10.03 -7.23
CA VAL A 223 -23.37 -9.70 -6.61
C VAL A 223 -24.53 -9.89 -7.59
N TYR A 224 -24.36 -9.54 -8.86
CA TYR A 224 -25.39 -9.79 -9.88
C TYR A 224 -25.60 -11.29 -10.13
N MET A 225 -24.52 -12.08 -10.20
CA MET A 225 -24.62 -13.54 -10.33
C MET A 225 -25.35 -14.17 -9.14
N ALA A 226 -25.06 -13.72 -7.91
CA ALA A 226 -25.74 -14.20 -6.70
C ALA A 226 -27.26 -13.93 -6.71
N ARG A 227 -27.69 -12.85 -7.40
CA ARG A 227 -29.11 -12.51 -7.59
C ARG A 227 -29.74 -13.18 -8.81
N GLY A 228 -28.98 -13.94 -9.61
CA GLY A 228 -29.43 -14.50 -10.88
C GLY A 228 -29.54 -13.49 -12.04
N ASP A 229 -29.06 -12.25 -11.86
CA ASP A 229 -29.07 -11.22 -12.92
C ASP A 229 -27.81 -11.36 -13.81
N TYR A 230 -27.74 -12.46 -14.56
CA TYR A 230 -26.57 -12.79 -15.37
C TYR A 230 -26.28 -11.77 -16.48
N ALA A 231 -27.31 -11.07 -16.99
CA ALA A 231 -27.13 -10.04 -18.01
C ALA A 231 -26.31 -8.86 -17.46
N LYS A 232 -26.67 -8.32 -16.29
CA LYS A 232 -25.90 -7.24 -15.66
C LYS A 232 -24.54 -7.70 -15.15
N ALA A 233 -24.41 -8.99 -14.80
CA ALA A 233 -23.13 -9.57 -14.45
C ALA A 233 -22.16 -9.52 -15.64
N VAL A 234 -22.59 -9.94 -16.84
CA VAL A 234 -21.79 -9.83 -18.08
C VAL A 234 -21.40 -8.39 -18.34
N GLU A 235 -22.34 -7.44 -18.32
CA GLU A 235 -22.05 -6.02 -18.55
C GLU A 235 -21.00 -5.47 -17.57
N SER A 236 -21.02 -5.90 -16.31
CA SER A 236 -20.07 -5.44 -15.30
C SER A 236 -18.71 -6.09 -15.48
N LEU A 237 -18.65 -7.40 -15.67
CA LEU A 237 -17.41 -8.16 -15.82
C LEU A 237 -16.67 -7.80 -17.11
N GLN A 238 -17.38 -7.53 -18.21
CA GLN A 238 -16.75 -7.13 -19.47
C GLN A 238 -16.04 -5.79 -19.40
N ARG A 239 -16.38 -4.89 -18.46
CA ARG A 239 -15.63 -3.63 -18.27
C ARG A 239 -14.18 -3.87 -17.90
N VAL A 240 -13.84 -5.03 -17.32
CA VAL A 240 -12.46 -5.33 -16.93
C VAL A 240 -11.51 -5.30 -18.14
N ILE A 241 -11.98 -5.63 -19.35
CA ILE A 241 -11.14 -5.58 -20.56
C ILE A 241 -10.62 -4.17 -20.88
N VAL A 242 -11.38 -3.13 -20.52
CA VAL A 242 -10.97 -1.73 -20.73
C VAL A 242 -10.35 -1.11 -19.48
N GLN A 243 -10.68 -1.62 -18.30
CA GLN A 243 -10.16 -1.12 -17.02
C GLN A 243 -8.76 -1.67 -16.73
N ASP A 244 -8.57 -2.98 -16.91
CA ASP A 244 -7.32 -3.67 -16.66
C ASP A 244 -7.25 -5.01 -17.41
N LYS A 245 -6.53 -5.02 -18.54
CA LYS A 245 -6.39 -6.20 -19.42
C LYS A 245 -5.74 -7.39 -18.71
N GLU A 246 -4.87 -7.16 -17.73
CA GLU A 246 -4.18 -8.24 -17.01
C GLU A 246 -5.12 -8.98 -16.05
N LEU A 247 -6.22 -8.36 -15.64
CA LEU A 247 -7.22 -8.96 -14.76
C LEU A 247 -8.40 -9.60 -15.49
N VAL A 248 -8.42 -9.58 -16.82
CA VAL A 248 -9.51 -10.22 -17.60
C VAL A 248 -9.58 -11.72 -17.32
N SER A 249 -8.44 -12.38 -17.13
CA SER A 249 -8.37 -13.80 -16.76
C SER A 249 -9.18 -14.14 -15.49
N GLU A 250 -9.28 -13.20 -14.55
CA GLU A 250 -10.05 -13.34 -13.30
C GLU A 250 -11.56 -13.28 -13.51
N THR A 251 -12.02 -12.88 -14.70
CA THR A 251 -13.44 -12.79 -15.05
C THR A 251 -13.95 -13.96 -15.88
N LEU A 252 -13.05 -14.75 -16.48
CA LEU A 252 -13.41 -15.70 -17.52
C LEU A 252 -14.37 -16.79 -17.04
N GLU A 253 -14.10 -17.41 -15.88
CA GLU A 253 -14.98 -18.45 -15.32
C GLU A 253 -16.37 -17.91 -14.95
N MET A 254 -16.43 -16.70 -14.40
CA MET A 254 -17.69 -16.03 -14.07
C MET A 254 -18.47 -15.68 -15.35
N LEU A 255 -17.80 -15.14 -16.37
CA LEU A 255 -18.41 -14.83 -17.66
C LEU A 255 -18.91 -16.10 -18.37
N GLN A 256 -18.11 -17.18 -18.38
CA GLN A 256 -18.52 -18.47 -18.93
C GLN A 256 -19.82 -18.95 -18.30
N THR A 257 -19.90 -18.90 -16.96
CA THR A 257 -21.10 -19.26 -16.21
C THR A 257 -22.28 -18.37 -16.61
N CYS A 258 -22.09 -17.05 -16.68
CA CYS A 258 -23.16 -16.13 -17.07
C CYS A 258 -23.67 -16.40 -18.50
N TYR A 259 -22.76 -16.59 -19.45
CA TYR A 259 -23.13 -16.87 -20.84
C TYR A 259 -23.87 -18.20 -21.01
N GLN A 260 -23.49 -19.24 -20.25
CA GLN A 260 -24.20 -20.51 -20.22
C GLN A 260 -25.63 -20.35 -19.68
N GLN A 261 -25.81 -19.62 -18.57
CA GLN A 261 -27.13 -19.38 -17.99
C GLN A 261 -28.04 -18.55 -18.91
N LEU A 262 -27.45 -17.66 -19.71
CA LEU A 262 -28.17 -16.87 -20.72
C LEU A 262 -28.40 -17.62 -22.04
N GLY A 263 -27.83 -18.82 -22.23
CA GLY A 263 -27.88 -19.55 -23.49
C GLY A 263 -27.12 -18.90 -24.65
N LYS A 264 -26.18 -17.98 -24.36
CA LYS A 264 -25.49 -17.12 -25.32
C LYS A 264 -24.08 -17.63 -25.68
N ASN A 265 -23.97 -18.91 -26.03
CA ASN A 265 -22.69 -19.57 -26.31
C ASN A 265 -21.94 -19.01 -27.55
N ALA A 266 -22.66 -18.41 -28.50
CA ALA A 266 -22.04 -17.75 -29.66
C ALA A 266 -21.31 -16.46 -29.24
N GLU A 267 -21.99 -15.61 -28.46
CA GLU A 267 -21.42 -14.36 -27.92
C GLU A 267 -20.22 -14.64 -26.98
N TRP A 268 -20.25 -15.74 -26.23
CA TRP A 268 -19.10 -16.16 -25.41
C TRP A 268 -17.85 -16.42 -26.24
N ALA A 269 -17.98 -17.14 -27.36
CA ALA A 269 -16.87 -17.42 -28.26
C ALA A 269 -16.32 -16.13 -28.91
N GLU A 270 -17.20 -15.16 -29.23
CA GLU A 270 -16.78 -13.85 -29.72
C GLU A 270 -16.04 -13.04 -28.66
N PHE A 271 -16.51 -13.07 -27.42
CA PHE A 271 -15.82 -12.42 -26.32
C PHE A 271 -14.42 -13.02 -26.10
N LEU A 272 -14.29 -14.35 -26.12
CA LEU A 272 -12.99 -15.01 -25.99
C LEU A 272 -12.04 -14.65 -27.15
N ARG A 273 -12.54 -14.58 -28.39
CA ARG A 273 -11.74 -14.10 -29.53
C ARG A 273 -11.18 -12.70 -29.28
N ARG A 274 -12.01 -11.77 -28.84
CA ARG A 274 -11.58 -10.41 -28.47
C ARG A 274 -10.56 -10.42 -27.33
N ALA A 275 -10.76 -11.27 -26.31
CA ALA A 275 -9.84 -11.39 -25.18
C ALA A 275 -8.45 -11.93 -25.61
N VAL A 276 -8.41 -12.86 -26.58
CA VAL A 276 -7.17 -13.36 -27.18
C VAL A 276 -6.50 -12.28 -28.03
N GLU A 277 -7.27 -11.56 -28.85
CA GLU A 277 -6.75 -10.44 -29.66
C GLU A 277 -6.11 -9.34 -28.80
N GLU A 278 -6.68 -9.07 -27.63
CA GLU A 278 -6.17 -8.10 -26.64
C GLU A 278 -5.03 -8.65 -25.76
N ASN A 279 -4.55 -9.88 -26.03
CA ASN A 279 -3.48 -10.55 -25.28
C ASN A 279 -3.74 -10.61 -23.76
N THR A 280 -4.94 -11.04 -23.37
CA THR A 280 -5.35 -11.15 -21.96
C THR A 280 -4.76 -12.38 -21.24
N GLY A 281 -4.12 -13.27 -22.00
CA GLY A 281 -3.30 -14.38 -21.51
C GLY A 281 -3.85 -15.77 -21.83
N ALA A 282 -3.09 -16.80 -21.45
CA ALA A 282 -3.33 -18.21 -21.76
C ALA A 282 -4.71 -18.73 -21.33
N GLY A 283 -5.34 -18.14 -20.31
CA GLY A 283 -6.69 -18.54 -19.86
C GLY A 283 -7.74 -18.43 -20.97
N ALA A 284 -7.73 -17.31 -21.72
CA ALA A 284 -8.68 -17.09 -22.80
C ALA A 284 -8.38 -17.99 -24.02
N GLU A 285 -7.09 -18.21 -24.32
CA GLU A 285 -6.64 -19.10 -25.40
C GLU A 285 -7.09 -20.54 -25.17
N LEU A 286 -6.88 -21.06 -23.95
CA LEU A 286 -7.29 -22.42 -23.58
C LEU A 286 -8.81 -22.61 -23.64
N MET A 287 -9.58 -21.66 -23.09
CA MET A 287 -11.05 -21.74 -23.14
C MET A 287 -11.59 -21.65 -24.58
N LEU A 288 -10.95 -20.86 -25.46
CA LEU A 288 -11.34 -20.80 -26.86
C LEU A 288 -10.99 -22.10 -27.60
N ALA A 289 -9.85 -22.71 -27.29
CA ALA A 289 -9.47 -24.00 -27.86
C ALA A 289 -10.48 -25.10 -27.50
N ASP A 290 -10.96 -25.15 -26.26
CA ASP A 290 -11.99 -26.12 -25.83
C ASP A 290 -13.30 -25.93 -26.61
N ILE A 291 -13.67 -24.68 -26.94
CA ILE A 291 -14.86 -24.40 -27.78
C ILE A 291 -14.65 -24.88 -29.22
N LEU A 292 -13.46 -24.65 -29.78
CA LEU A 292 -13.13 -25.10 -31.14
C LEU A 292 -13.09 -26.63 -31.22
N GLU A 293 -12.56 -27.30 -30.19
CA GLU A 293 -12.53 -28.77 -30.10
C GLU A 293 -13.95 -29.36 -30.19
N VAL A 294 -14.89 -28.79 -29.44
CA VAL A 294 -16.30 -29.26 -29.45
C VAL A 294 -17.02 -28.96 -30.77
N ARG A 295 -16.70 -27.85 -31.45
CA ARG A 295 -17.42 -27.41 -32.66
C ARG A 295 -16.84 -27.93 -33.97
N GLU A 296 -15.52 -27.99 -34.06
CA GLU A 296 -14.75 -28.23 -35.29
C GLU A 296 -13.87 -29.48 -35.19
N GLY A 297 -13.72 -30.08 -34.01
CA GLY A 297 -12.92 -31.27 -33.74
C GLY A 297 -11.52 -30.97 -33.20
N SER A 298 -10.85 -32.01 -32.69
CA SER A 298 -9.54 -31.90 -32.04
C SER A 298 -8.45 -31.37 -32.97
N ASP A 299 -8.45 -31.74 -34.26
CA ASP A 299 -7.49 -31.26 -35.26
C ASP A 299 -7.50 -29.73 -35.38
N ALA A 300 -8.69 -29.12 -35.46
CA ALA A 300 -8.85 -27.68 -35.56
C ALA A 300 -8.35 -26.97 -34.29
N ALA A 301 -8.64 -27.53 -33.12
CA ALA A 301 -8.19 -27.01 -31.84
C ALA A 301 -6.65 -27.11 -31.68
N GLN A 302 -6.04 -28.21 -32.15
CA GLN A 302 -4.59 -28.41 -32.16
C GLN A 302 -3.88 -27.42 -33.09
N VAL A 303 -4.41 -27.17 -34.28
CA VAL A 303 -3.89 -26.13 -35.19
C VAL A 303 -3.96 -24.75 -34.54
N TYR A 304 -5.08 -24.43 -33.90
CA TYR A 304 -5.25 -23.17 -33.18
C TYR A 304 -4.24 -23.03 -32.03
N ILE A 305 -4.12 -24.03 -31.16
CA ILE A 305 -3.19 -24.02 -30.02
C ILE A 305 -1.73 -23.94 -30.49
N THR A 306 -1.37 -24.66 -31.55
CA THR A 306 -0.03 -24.59 -32.15
C THR A 306 0.28 -23.16 -32.61
N ARG A 307 -0.68 -22.49 -33.28
CA ARG A 307 -0.53 -21.09 -33.70
C ARG A 307 -0.41 -20.14 -32.50
N GLN A 308 -1.21 -20.33 -31.45
CA GLN A 308 -1.11 -19.49 -30.25
C GLN A 308 0.21 -19.71 -29.53
N LEU A 309 0.68 -20.95 -29.39
CA LEU A 309 1.96 -21.25 -28.75
C LEU A 309 3.15 -20.61 -29.48
N GLN A 310 3.10 -20.55 -30.82
CA GLN A 310 4.11 -19.86 -31.62
C GLN A 310 4.10 -18.34 -31.41
N ARG A 311 2.93 -17.75 -31.15
CA ARG A 311 2.76 -16.31 -30.92
C ARG A 311 3.06 -15.91 -29.48
N HIS A 312 2.53 -16.67 -28.52
CA HIS A 312 2.61 -16.46 -27.08
C HIS A 312 3.07 -17.75 -26.40
N PRO A 313 4.39 -18.02 -26.34
CA PRO A 313 4.90 -19.22 -25.70
C PRO A 313 4.60 -19.23 -24.20
N THR A 314 3.75 -20.16 -23.76
CA THR A 314 3.45 -20.40 -22.33
C THR A 314 3.45 -21.89 -22.02
N MET A 315 3.88 -22.27 -20.81
CA MET A 315 3.90 -23.66 -20.36
C MET A 315 2.49 -24.25 -20.27
N ARG A 316 1.47 -23.42 -20.01
CA ARG A 316 0.06 -23.85 -19.95
C ARG A 316 -0.48 -24.24 -21.32
N VAL A 317 -0.22 -23.42 -22.34
CA VAL A 317 -0.63 -23.72 -23.72
C VAL A 317 0.20 -24.89 -24.27
N PHE A 318 1.49 -24.96 -23.93
CA PHE A 318 2.35 -26.09 -24.30
C PHE A 318 1.84 -27.40 -23.69
N HIS A 319 1.47 -27.39 -22.41
CA HIS A 319 0.88 -28.54 -21.73
C HIS A 319 -0.39 -29.04 -22.44
N LYS A 320 -1.32 -28.16 -22.83
CA LYS A 320 -2.50 -28.52 -23.62
C LYS A 320 -2.14 -29.05 -25.01
N LEU A 321 -1.10 -28.53 -25.67
CA LEU A 321 -0.62 -29.08 -26.95
C LEU A 321 -0.10 -30.51 -26.79
N MET A 322 0.61 -30.80 -25.70
CA MET A 322 1.07 -32.16 -25.39
C MET A 322 -0.10 -33.13 -25.17
N ASP A 323 -1.20 -32.66 -24.57
CA ASP A 323 -2.41 -33.48 -24.41
C ASP A 323 -2.97 -33.94 -25.77
N TYR A 324 -3.02 -33.05 -26.79
CA TYR A 324 -3.47 -33.45 -28.14
C TYR A 324 -2.55 -34.51 -28.76
N HIS A 325 -1.24 -34.26 -28.77
CA HIS A 325 -0.26 -35.22 -29.30
C HIS A 325 -0.29 -36.56 -28.58
N LEU A 326 -0.56 -36.56 -27.27
CA LEU A 326 -0.65 -37.77 -26.49
C LEU A 326 -1.91 -38.59 -26.82
N ASN A 327 -3.04 -37.91 -27.07
CA ASN A 327 -4.29 -38.56 -27.44
C ASN A 327 -4.23 -39.19 -28.85
N GLU A 328 -3.45 -38.61 -29.78
CA GLU A 328 -3.23 -39.15 -31.12
C GLU A 328 -2.13 -40.22 -31.18
N ALA A 329 -1.22 -40.25 -30.20
CA ALA A 329 -0.06 -41.14 -30.22
C ALA A 329 -0.44 -42.63 -30.04
N GLU A 330 0.14 -43.46 -30.90
CA GLU A 330 0.09 -44.92 -30.78
C GLU A 330 0.83 -45.41 -29.53
N GLU A 331 0.41 -46.57 -29.01
CA GLU A 331 1.05 -47.19 -27.86
C GLU A 331 2.51 -47.56 -28.13
N GLY A 332 3.40 -47.17 -27.23
CA GLY A 332 4.82 -47.47 -27.31
C GLY A 332 5.72 -46.47 -26.57
N ARG A 333 7.03 -46.68 -26.67
CA ARG A 333 8.06 -45.92 -25.93
C ARG A 333 7.99 -44.40 -26.14
N ALA A 334 7.59 -43.96 -27.34
CA ALA A 334 7.45 -42.54 -27.65
C ALA A 334 6.30 -41.89 -26.86
N LYS A 335 5.14 -42.56 -26.79
CA LYS A 335 4.00 -42.13 -25.99
C LYS A 335 4.33 -42.13 -24.51
N GLU A 336 4.96 -43.19 -24.00
CA GLU A 336 5.42 -43.27 -22.61
C GLU A 336 6.37 -42.10 -22.27
N SER A 337 7.32 -41.78 -23.15
CA SER A 337 8.25 -40.66 -22.96
C SER A 337 7.53 -39.31 -22.97
N LEU A 338 6.55 -39.13 -23.87
CA LEU A 338 5.75 -37.91 -23.96
C LEU A 338 4.87 -37.73 -22.72
N MET A 339 4.30 -38.80 -22.16
CA MET A 339 3.54 -38.77 -20.90
C MET A 339 4.41 -38.24 -19.75
N VAL A 340 5.62 -38.78 -19.58
CA VAL A 340 6.54 -38.34 -18.52
C VAL A 340 6.89 -36.86 -18.66
N LEU A 341 7.18 -36.39 -19.88
CA LEU A 341 7.45 -34.98 -20.12
C LEU A 341 6.23 -34.11 -19.83
N ARG A 342 5.04 -34.54 -20.27
CA ARG A 342 3.78 -33.82 -20.05
C ARG A 342 3.48 -33.69 -18.57
N ASP A 343 3.67 -34.75 -17.80
CA ASP A 343 3.42 -34.75 -16.36
C ASP A 343 4.42 -33.87 -15.62
N MET A 344 5.70 -33.88 -16.02
CA MET A 344 6.72 -32.96 -15.48
C MET A 344 6.37 -31.49 -15.78
N VAL A 345 5.90 -31.18 -17.00
CA VAL A 345 5.41 -29.85 -17.37
C VAL A 345 4.20 -29.47 -16.50
N GLY A 346 3.26 -30.40 -16.29
CA GLY A 346 2.09 -30.20 -15.43
C GLY A 346 2.45 -29.86 -13.99
N GLU A 347 3.40 -30.59 -13.39
CA GLU A 347 3.90 -30.31 -12.04
C GLU A 347 4.65 -28.99 -11.95
N GLN A 348 5.44 -28.65 -12.98
CA GLN A 348 6.08 -27.33 -13.06
C GLN A 348 5.04 -26.19 -13.10
N VAL A 349 3.99 -26.32 -13.91
CA VAL A 349 2.91 -25.32 -13.98
C VAL A 349 2.17 -25.19 -12.65
N ARG A 350 1.94 -26.29 -11.93
CA ARG A 350 1.25 -26.29 -10.63
C ARG A 350 2.07 -25.66 -9.51
N SER A 351 3.38 -25.88 -9.50
CA SER A 351 4.29 -25.36 -8.46
C SER A 351 4.58 -23.87 -8.58
N LYS A 352 4.34 -23.27 -9.75
CA LYS A 352 4.64 -21.85 -9.98
C LYS A 352 3.56 -20.93 -9.38
N PRO A 353 3.97 -19.81 -8.77
CA PRO A 353 3.01 -18.80 -8.32
C PRO A 353 2.29 -18.19 -9.51
N ARG A 354 0.99 -17.90 -9.34
CA ARG A 354 0.15 -17.34 -10.42
C ARG A 354 0.22 -15.83 -10.50
N TYR A 355 0.54 -15.15 -9.39
CA TYR A 355 0.51 -13.70 -9.30
C TYR A 355 1.81 -13.11 -8.77
N ARG A 356 2.10 -11.86 -9.18
CA ARG A 356 3.22 -11.06 -8.68
C ARG A 356 2.82 -9.62 -8.47
N CYS A 357 3.28 -9.03 -7.37
CA CYS A 357 3.20 -7.60 -7.12
C CYS A 357 4.18 -6.87 -8.05
N GLN A 358 3.67 -6.01 -8.92
CA GLN A 358 4.46 -5.18 -9.83
C GLN A 358 5.28 -4.10 -9.10
N LYS A 359 4.98 -3.83 -7.82
CA LYS A 359 5.69 -2.82 -7.02
C LYS A 359 6.87 -3.39 -6.22
N CYS A 360 6.72 -4.56 -5.59
CA CYS A 360 7.74 -5.11 -4.68
C CYS A 360 8.21 -6.53 -5.02
N GLY A 361 7.63 -7.17 -6.04
CA GLY A 361 8.02 -8.52 -6.45
C GLY A 361 7.43 -9.66 -5.60
N PHE A 362 6.65 -9.38 -4.55
CA PHE A 362 5.93 -10.41 -3.79
C PHE A 362 5.11 -11.32 -4.71
N THR A 363 5.20 -12.63 -4.53
CA THR A 363 4.49 -13.62 -5.35
C THR A 363 3.44 -14.36 -4.53
N ALA A 364 2.36 -14.79 -5.18
CA ALA A 364 1.26 -15.50 -4.55
C ALA A 364 0.54 -16.48 -5.50
N TYR A 365 -0.16 -17.46 -4.93
CA TYR A 365 -0.99 -18.40 -5.68
C TYR A 365 -2.42 -17.89 -5.92
N THR A 366 -2.87 -16.92 -5.12
CA THR A 366 -4.18 -16.27 -5.22
C THR A 366 -4.02 -14.77 -5.41
N LEU A 367 -5.03 -14.12 -6.00
CA LEU A 367 -5.04 -12.68 -6.17
C LEU A 367 -5.27 -11.98 -4.83
N TYR A 368 -4.38 -11.04 -4.49
CA TYR A 368 -4.56 -10.12 -3.37
C TYR A 368 -4.74 -8.70 -3.89
N TRP A 369 -5.82 -8.03 -3.48
CA TRP A 369 -6.05 -6.63 -3.85
C TRP A 369 -5.15 -5.67 -3.07
N HIS A 370 -4.82 -6.03 -1.84
CA HIS A 370 -3.89 -5.32 -0.96
C HIS A 370 -2.64 -6.16 -0.78
N CYS A 371 -1.48 -5.69 -1.25
CA CYS A 371 -0.25 -6.47 -1.20
C CYS A 371 0.22 -6.69 0.26
N PRO A 372 0.38 -7.93 0.75
CA PRO A 372 0.81 -8.20 2.13
C PRO A 372 2.21 -7.66 2.46
N SER A 373 3.07 -7.51 1.45
CA SER A 373 4.45 -7.03 1.63
C SER A 373 4.53 -5.50 1.60
N CYS A 374 4.18 -4.86 0.48
CA CYS A 374 4.35 -3.42 0.30
C CYS A 374 3.11 -2.57 0.57
N ARG A 375 1.99 -3.19 0.97
CA ARG A 375 0.70 -2.53 1.31
C ARG A 375 0.12 -1.66 0.19
N ALA A 376 0.49 -1.93 -1.06
CA ALA A 376 -0.06 -1.22 -2.21
C ALA A 376 -1.31 -1.93 -2.75
N TRP A 377 -2.32 -1.12 -3.11
CA TRP A 377 -3.56 -1.59 -3.71
C TRP A 377 -3.43 -1.83 -5.22
N SER A 378 -4.11 -2.85 -5.74
CA SER A 378 -4.19 -3.14 -7.19
C SER A 378 -2.86 -3.33 -7.93
N THR A 379 -1.80 -3.71 -7.21
CA THR A 379 -0.46 -3.94 -7.81
C THR A 379 -0.14 -5.39 -8.10
N ILE A 380 -0.94 -6.33 -7.60
CA ILE A 380 -0.74 -7.77 -7.81
C ILE A 380 -1.53 -8.18 -9.05
N LYS A 381 -0.83 -8.75 -10.03
CA LYS A 381 -1.37 -9.16 -11.34
C LYS A 381 -0.92 -10.58 -11.68
N PRO A 382 -1.63 -11.29 -12.58
CA PRO A 382 -1.16 -12.56 -13.11
C PRO A 382 0.25 -12.43 -13.69
N ILE A 383 1.11 -13.40 -13.42
CA ILE A 383 2.45 -13.45 -14.01
C ILE A 383 2.31 -13.67 -15.52
N ARG A 384 3.09 -12.94 -16.33
CA ARG A 384 3.12 -13.06 -17.79
C ARG A 384 4.34 -13.83 -18.28
N GLY A 385 4.23 -14.38 -19.50
CA GLY A 385 5.32 -15.08 -20.19
C GLY A 385 5.30 -16.59 -19.94
N LEU A 386 6.45 -17.25 -20.14
CA LEU A 386 6.54 -18.71 -20.22
C LEU A 386 5.92 -19.42 -19.00
N ASP A 387 6.26 -18.97 -17.79
CA ASP A 387 5.80 -19.55 -16.52
C ASP A 387 4.40 -19.06 -16.09
N GLY A 388 3.72 -18.25 -16.90
CA GLY A 388 2.53 -17.51 -16.51
C GLY A 388 1.34 -17.64 -17.47
N GLN A 389 0.66 -16.51 -17.68
CA GLN A 389 -0.41 -16.32 -18.65
C GLN A 389 0.04 -15.50 -19.86
#